data_AF-A0A8S9SRD0-F1
#
_entry.id   AF-A0A8S9SRD0-F1
#
_cell.length_a   1.000
_cell.length_b   1.000
_cell.length_c   1.000
_cell.angle_alpha   90.00
_cell.angle_beta   90.00
_cell.angle_gamma   90.00
#
_symmetry.space_group_name_H-M   'P 1'
#
loop_
_entity.id
_entity.type
_entity.pdbx_description
1 polymer ?
#
loop_
_entity_poly.entity_id
_entity_poly.type
_entity_poly.pdbx_seq_one_letter_code
_entity_poly.pdbx_strand_id
1 'polypeptide(L)'
;MPQLQAVATNEQVIAQQEFEKYVKAQGATTALQTGSDSFEGLAQSTSHILNHALWLAQQKEQLSKREYRQLLNCRGWKNEDRKYLKVAAAFKQFSDRDLTQIEPATIFQLANNPKKYQSVIDLLQTLTEINQSAVRDLIVKQRQPKEPKQELPSIWRRTKNGGRYCQIPPIQETDERTGTALQKMMDDEGLTAQRIVAEAIALRQAYKEGRLMLVESFEPTCDRETSKDWETNSSNVWLDEPNTDIATKEFEEHIEGAWTFEPDPEKDEPVEDDGEYSAVVESETECGSPSPVELLIETFQNASSWEPIREALLVHEDCKQQAWDVLTPIEKKRVRGLMPIEVKKLSEAKKAGLIVDFKELREGIYQVRRRGILLGEVVSSSGLDAFLTQL
;
A
#
# COMPACT_ATOMS: atom_id res chain seq x y z
N MET A 1 51.91 -27.21 -2.85
CA MET A 1 50.75 -27.65 -3.66
C MET A 1 49.92 -26.44 -4.09
N PRO A 2 50.14 -25.88 -5.29
CA PRO A 2 49.37 -24.74 -5.80
C PRO A 2 48.61 -25.11 -7.08
N GLN A 3 47.36 -25.59 -6.97
CA GLN A 3 46.57 -26.00 -8.16
C GLN A 3 45.07 -25.70 -8.10
N LEU A 4 44.50 -25.33 -6.95
CA LEU A 4 43.04 -25.10 -6.81
C LEU A 4 42.57 -23.69 -7.22
N GLN A 5 43.44 -22.67 -7.20
CA GLN A 5 43.05 -21.29 -7.52
C GLN A 5 42.83 -21.00 -9.01
N ALA A 6 43.37 -21.82 -9.93
CA ALA A 6 43.30 -21.55 -11.37
C ALA A 6 42.00 -22.02 -12.05
N VAL A 7 41.20 -22.85 -11.37
CA VAL A 7 39.98 -23.45 -11.95
C VAL A 7 38.77 -22.51 -11.80
N ALA A 8 38.55 -21.96 -10.60
CA ALA A 8 37.41 -21.10 -10.29
C ALA A 8 37.34 -19.84 -11.18
N THR A 9 38.49 -19.27 -11.53
CA THR A 9 38.57 -18.13 -12.48
C THR A 9 38.12 -18.48 -13.89
N ASN A 10 38.22 -19.75 -14.29
CA ASN A 10 37.85 -20.19 -15.64
C ASN A 10 36.33 -20.41 -15.74
N GLU A 11 35.73 -21.02 -14.71
CA GLU A 11 34.28 -21.26 -14.64
C GLU A 11 33.47 -19.96 -14.60
N GLN A 12 33.92 -18.94 -13.86
CA GLN A 12 33.30 -17.62 -13.87
C GLN A 12 33.31 -16.96 -15.25
N VAL A 13 34.44 -17.05 -15.98
CA VAL A 13 34.57 -16.49 -17.34
C VAL A 13 33.67 -17.24 -18.33
N ILE A 14 33.54 -18.56 -18.20
CA ILE A 14 32.62 -19.38 -19.02
C ILE A 14 31.16 -18.95 -18.77
N ALA A 15 30.73 -18.91 -17.49
CA ALA A 15 29.37 -18.51 -17.13
C ALA A 15 29.02 -17.09 -17.58
N GLN A 16 29.98 -16.16 -17.51
CA GLN A 16 29.79 -14.78 -17.98
C GLN A 16 29.65 -14.71 -19.51
N GLN A 17 30.45 -15.47 -20.27
CA GLN A 17 30.31 -15.57 -21.73
C GLN A 17 29.01 -16.26 -22.16
N GLU A 18 28.53 -17.24 -21.41
CA GLU A 18 27.24 -17.89 -21.68
C GLU A 18 26.06 -16.95 -21.38
N PHE A 19 26.14 -16.17 -20.30
CA PHE A 19 25.18 -15.11 -20.02
C PHE A 19 25.15 -14.04 -21.13
N GLU A 20 26.31 -13.56 -21.59
CA GLU A 20 26.38 -12.61 -22.72
C GLU A 20 25.79 -13.17 -24.02
N LYS A 21 26.08 -14.45 -24.34
CA LYS A 21 25.46 -15.14 -25.49
C LYS A 21 23.94 -15.22 -25.34
N TYR A 22 23.44 -15.54 -24.13
CA TYR A 22 22.01 -15.61 -23.83
C TYR A 22 21.32 -14.24 -23.96
N VAL A 23 21.90 -13.18 -23.38
CA VAL A 23 21.39 -11.80 -23.50
C VAL A 23 21.36 -11.35 -24.96
N LYS A 24 22.39 -11.69 -25.74
CA LYS A 24 22.46 -11.36 -27.17
C LYS A 24 21.43 -12.14 -28.01
N ALA A 25 21.17 -13.40 -27.66
CA ALA A 25 20.12 -14.21 -28.28
C ALA A 25 18.71 -13.68 -27.93
N GLN A 26 18.44 -13.39 -26.65
CA GLN A 26 17.20 -12.75 -26.19
C GLN A 26 16.93 -11.42 -26.91
N GLY A 27 17.95 -10.56 -27.01
CA GLY A 27 17.86 -9.30 -27.75
C GLY A 27 17.52 -9.49 -29.22
N ALA A 28 18.16 -10.45 -29.90
CA ALA A 28 17.87 -10.78 -31.30
C ALA A 28 16.46 -11.37 -31.50
N THR A 29 15.99 -12.24 -30.60
CA THR A 29 14.65 -12.82 -30.65
C THR A 29 13.57 -11.76 -30.41
N THR A 30 13.79 -10.84 -29.46
CA THR A 30 12.87 -9.71 -29.18
C THR A 30 12.81 -8.72 -30.34
N ALA A 31 13.97 -8.39 -30.93
CA ALA A 31 14.06 -7.49 -32.09
C ALA A 31 13.34 -8.04 -33.35
N LEU A 32 13.16 -9.36 -33.46
CA LEU A 32 12.45 -9.97 -34.60
C LEU A 32 10.92 -9.86 -34.52
N GLN A 33 10.35 -9.59 -33.34
CA GLN A 33 8.90 -9.52 -33.14
C GLN A 33 8.34 -8.09 -33.10
N THR A 34 9.20 -7.08 -32.93
CA THR A 34 8.81 -5.65 -32.90
C THR A 34 8.60 -5.03 -34.28
N GLY A 35 8.33 -5.85 -35.30
CA GLY A 35 8.18 -5.45 -36.72
C GLY A 35 6.75 -5.42 -37.26
N SER A 36 5.74 -5.89 -36.51
CA SER A 36 4.33 -5.53 -36.74
C SER A 36 4.01 -4.29 -35.90
N ASP A 37 3.21 -3.38 -36.45
CA ASP A 37 2.93 -2.08 -35.85
C ASP A 37 2.33 -2.25 -34.43
N SER A 38 2.94 -1.60 -33.44
CA SER A 38 2.42 -1.61 -32.06
C SER A 38 0.99 -1.05 -31.95
N PHE A 39 0.55 -0.27 -32.95
CA PHE A 39 -0.82 0.23 -33.08
C PHE A 39 -1.78 -0.84 -33.62
N GLU A 40 -1.31 -1.80 -34.42
CA GLU A 40 -2.13 -2.91 -34.92
C GLU A 40 -2.57 -3.81 -33.75
N GLY A 41 -1.66 -4.13 -32.83
CA GLY A 41 -1.98 -4.87 -31.60
C GLY A 41 -3.01 -4.15 -30.70
N LEU A 42 -3.03 -2.81 -30.70
CA LEU A 42 -4.06 -2.02 -30.01
C LEU A 42 -5.42 -2.15 -30.71
N ALA A 43 -5.45 -2.05 -32.04
CA ALA A 43 -6.67 -2.18 -32.85
C ALA A 43 -7.27 -3.59 -32.75
N GLN A 44 -6.43 -4.63 -32.79
CA GLN A 44 -6.80 -6.02 -32.54
C GLN A 44 -7.37 -6.18 -31.12
N SER A 45 -6.74 -5.58 -30.10
CA SER A 45 -7.24 -5.60 -28.70
C SER A 45 -8.62 -4.97 -28.57
N THR A 46 -8.87 -3.82 -29.20
CA THR A 46 -10.20 -3.20 -29.22
C THR A 46 -11.23 -4.08 -29.95
N SER A 47 -10.87 -4.64 -31.10
CA SER A 47 -11.72 -5.58 -31.87
C SER A 47 -12.13 -6.80 -31.04
N HIS A 48 -11.19 -7.42 -30.32
CA HIS A 48 -11.47 -8.55 -29.43
C HIS A 48 -12.40 -8.17 -28.27
N ILE A 49 -12.25 -6.97 -27.69
CA ILE A 49 -13.11 -6.49 -26.60
C ILE A 49 -14.55 -6.24 -27.08
N LEU A 50 -14.73 -5.69 -28.28
CA LEU A 50 -16.04 -5.47 -28.90
C LEU A 50 -16.72 -6.79 -29.25
N ASN A 51 -16.00 -7.70 -29.94
CA ASN A 51 -16.48 -9.04 -30.26
C ASN A 51 -16.89 -9.82 -29.01
N HIS A 52 -16.05 -9.82 -27.96
CA HIS A 52 -16.36 -10.48 -26.70
C HIS A 52 -17.57 -9.86 -25.98
N ALA A 53 -17.72 -8.54 -26.03
CA ALA A 53 -18.87 -7.84 -25.48
C ALA A 53 -20.17 -8.20 -26.20
N LEU A 54 -20.18 -8.16 -27.54
CA LEU A 54 -21.33 -8.55 -28.36
C LEU A 54 -21.69 -10.02 -28.17
N TRP A 55 -20.70 -10.92 -28.11
CA TRP A 55 -20.90 -12.33 -27.78
C TRP A 55 -21.52 -12.52 -26.40
N LEU A 56 -21.01 -11.85 -25.35
CA LEU A 56 -21.60 -11.91 -24.00
C LEU A 56 -23.04 -11.41 -23.97
N ALA A 57 -23.39 -10.41 -24.78
CA ALA A 57 -24.76 -9.92 -24.90
C ALA A 57 -25.65 -10.96 -25.62
N GLN A 58 -25.18 -11.57 -26.71
CA GLN A 58 -25.89 -12.63 -27.42
C GLN A 58 -26.13 -13.85 -26.52
N GLN A 59 -25.13 -14.29 -25.75
CA GLN A 59 -25.31 -15.38 -24.78
C GLN A 59 -26.33 -15.01 -23.69
N LYS A 60 -26.44 -13.73 -23.32
CA LYS A 60 -27.43 -13.23 -22.34
C LYS A 60 -28.83 -13.06 -22.90
N GLU A 61 -28.96 -12.89 -24.21
CA GLU A 61 -30.24 -12.90 -24.94
C GLU A 61 -30.73 -14.33 -25.23
N GLN A 62 -29.81 -15.30 -25.40
CA GLN A 62 -30.12 -16.70 -25.74
C GLN A 62 -30.30 -17.65 -24.54
N LEU A 63 -29.48 -17.52 -23.49
CA LEU A 63 -29.48 -18.45 -22.35
C LEU A 63 -30.43 -18.00 -21.23
N SER A 64 -30.95 -18.94 -20.45
CA SER A 64 -31.68 -18.58 -19.22
C SER A 64 -30.74 -17.91 -18.20
N LYS A 65 -31.34 -17.20 -17.24
CA LYS A 65 -30.62 -16.56 -16.12
C LYS A 65 -29.79 -17.56 -15.28
N ARG A 66 -30.08 -18.86 -15.33
CA ARG A 66 -29.32 -19.92 -14.65
C ARG A 66 -28.11 -20.33 -15.48
N GLU A 67 -28.33 -20.68 -16.75
CA GLU A 67 -27.28 -21.12 -17.69
C GLU A 67 -26.25 -20.02 -17.94
N TYR A 68 -26.69 -18.76 -18.07
CA TYR A 68 -25.77 -17.62 -18.23
C TYR A 68 -24.86 -17.42 -17.00
N ARG A 69 -25.40 -17.59 -15.78
CA ARG A 69 -24.57 -17.56 -14.54
C ARG A 69 -23.62 -18.75 -14.49
N GLN A 70 -24.06 -19.93 -14.89
CA GLN A 70 -23.21 -21.12 -14.95
C GLN A 70 -22.06 -20.93 -15.95
N LEU A 71 -22.33 -20.36 -17.14
CA LEU A 71 -21.31 -20.01 -18.14
C LEU A 71 -20.25 -19.05 -17.57
N LEU A 72 -20.65 -18.02 -16.82
CA LEU A 72 -19.72 -17.09 -16.16
C LEU A 72 -18.92 -17.80 -15.04
N ASN A 73 -19.58 -18.55 -14.16
CA ASN A 73 -18.94 -19.29 -13.07
C ASN A 73 -17.91 -20.30 -13.60
N CYS A 74 -18.23 -21.04 -14.67
CA CYS A 74 -17.31 -21.97 -15.35
C CYS A 74 -16.11 -21.28 -16.03
N ARG A 75 -16.07 -19.95 -16.07
CA ARG A 75 -14.91 -19.14 -16.51
C ARG A 75 -14.27 -18.35 -15.35
N GLY A 76 -14.72 -18.55 -14.11
CA GLY A 76 -14.27 -17.81 -12.92
C GLY A 76 -14.83 -16.40 -12.79
N TRP A 77 -15.80 -16.00 -13.62
CA TRP A 77 -16.36 -14.64 -13.64
C TRP A 77 -17.52 -14.54 -12.64
N LYS A 78 -17.44 -13.56 -11.73
CA LYS A 78 -18.44 -13.28 -10.69
C LYS A 78 -19.32 -12.08 -11.04
N ASN A 79 -18.75 -11.00 -11.59
CA ASN A 79 -19.48 -9.76 -11.96
C ASN A 79 -18.84 -8.96 -13.12
N GLU A 80 -17.83 -9.53 -13.78
CA GLU A 80 -17.02 -8.89 -14.81
C GLU A 80 -17.82 -8.70 -16.12
N ASP A 81 -18.89 -9.47 -16.33
CA ASP A 81 -19.83 -9.32 -17.46
C ASP A 81 -20.38 -7.89 -17.56
N ARG A 82 -20.66 -7.27 -16.41
CA ARG A 82 -21.33 -5.96 -16.31
C ARG A 82 -20.63 -4.84 -17.08
N LYS A 83 -19.29 -4.84 -17.20
CA LYS A 83 -18.55 -3.83 -17.97
C LYS A 83 -18.62 -4.10 -19.48
N TYR A 84 -18.55 -5.35 -19.91
CA TYR A 84 -18.67 -5.72 -21.33
C TYR A 84 -20.09 -5.57 -21.86
N LEU A 85 -21.11 -5.92 -21.07
CA LEU A 85 -22.51 -5.75 -21.47
C LEU A 85 -22.90 -4.29 -21.66
N LYS A 86 -22.28 -3.36 -20.92
CA LYS A 86 -22.41 -1.91 -21.20
C LYS A 86 -21.74 -1.52 -22.52
N VAL A 87 -20.56 -2.07 -22.83
CA VAL A 87 -19.88 -1.87 -24.12
C VAL A 87 -20.77 -2.37 -25.26
N ALA A 88 -21.32 -3.57 -25.14
CA ALA A 88 -22.27 -4.12 -26.11
C ALA A 88 -23.51 -3.23 -26.27
N ALA A 89 -24.14 -2.80 -25.17
CA ALA A 89 -25.32 -1.94 -25.22
C ALA A 89 -25.04 -0.55 -25.82
N ALA A 90 -23.88 0.04 -25.53
CA ALA A 90 -23.46 1.34 -26.06
C ALA A 90 -23.11 1.28 -27.55
N PHE A 91 -22.50 0.19 -28.01
CA PHE A 91 -21.91 0.09 -29.35
C PHE A 91 -22.62 -0.89 -30.30
N LYS A 92 -23.80 -1.45 -29.95
CA LYS A 92 -24.61 -2.39 -30.78
C LYS A 92 -24.96 -1.90 -32.20
N GLN A 93 -24.75 -0.60 -32.50
CA GLN A 93 -25.09 0.05 -33.77
C GLN A 93 -23.86 0.39 -34.65
N PHE A 94 -22.65 0.15 -34.16
CA PHE A 94 -21.40 0.33 -34.92
C PHE A 94 -20.90 -1.02 -35.44
N SER A 95 -20.10 -1.04 -36.50
CA SER A 95 -19.29 -2.23 -36.82
C SER A 95 -18.00 -2.23 -35.99
N ASP A 96 -17.43 -3.40 -35.74
CA ASP A 96 -16.16 -3.51 -35.00
C ASP A 96 -15.06 -2.68 -35.66
N ARG A 97 -15.05 -2.62 -37.00
CA ARG A 97 -14.06 -1.89 -37.81
C ARG A 97 -14.03 -0.40 -37.47
N ASP A 98 -15.19 0.23 -37.39
CA ASP A 98 -15.34 1.67 -37.14
C ASP A 98 -14.70 2.07 -35.80
N LEU A 99 -14.74 1.17 -34.81
CA LEU A 99 -14.25 1.42 -33.47
C LEU A 99 -12.82 0.91 -33.23
N THR A 100 -12.21 0.15 -34.15
CA THR A 100 -10.83 -0.38 -33.98
C THR A 100 -9.77 0.71 -33.75
N GLN A 101 -9.97 1.92 -34.29
CA GLN A 101 -9.05 3.05 -34.13
C GLN A 101 -9.27 3.85 -32.83
N ILE A 102 -10.03 3.29 -31.89
CA ILE A 102 -10.21 3.78 -30.51
C ILE A 102 -9.43 2.88 -29.54
N GLU A 103 -8.84 3.49 -28.52
CA GLU A 103 -8.12 2.81 -27.45
C GLU A 103 -9.07 2.01 -26.52
N PRO A 104 -8.73 0.78 -26.09
CA PRO A 104 -9.58 -0.04 -25.21
C PRO A 104 -10.10 0.68 -23.96
N ALA A 105 -9.26 1.49 -23.30
CA ALA A 105 -9.64 2.27 -22.13
C ALA A 105 -10.72 3.31 -22.44
N THR A 106 -10.73 3.87 -23.66
CA THR A 106 -11.69 4.88 -24.11
C THR A 106 -13.05 4.25 -24.45
N ILE A 107 -13.07 3.06 -25.07
CA ILE A 107 -14.29 2.25 -25.24
C ILE A 107 -14.96 1.99 -23.88
N PHE A 108 -14.19 1.54 -22.87
CA PHE A 108 -14.73 1.35 -21.53
C PHE A 108 -15.13 2.67 -20.84
N GLN A 109 -14.42 3.77 -21.06
CA GLN A 109 -14.74 5.09 -20.47
C GLN A 109 -16.11 5.59 -20.93
N LEU A 110 -16.37 5.54 -22.25
CA LEU A 110 -17.64 5.93 -22.86
C LEU A 110 -18.77 5.04 -22.33
N ALA A 111 -18.66 3.73 -22.55
CA ALA A 111 -19.72 2.77 -22.23
C ALA A 111 -20.05 2.65 -20.74
N ASN A 112 -19.07 2.82 -19.84
CA ASN A 112 -19.36 2.71 -18.40
C ASN A 112 -20.15 3.88 -17.83
N ASN A 113 -20.14 5.04 -18.50
CA ASN A 113 -20.69 6.31 -18.02
C ASN A 113 -21.72 6.92 -19.00
N PRO A 114 -22.77 6.18 -19.42
CA PRO A 114 -23.67 6.62 -20.49
C PRO A 114 -24.34 7.97 -20.18
N LYS A 115 -24.74 8.21 -18.92
CA LYS A 115 -25.30 9.51 -18.47
C LYS A 115 -24.41 10.74 -18.75
N LYS A 116 -23.12 10.56 -19.04
CA LYS A 116 -22.15 11.61 -19.34
C LYS A 116 -21.71 11.61 -20.81
N TYR A 117 -21.75 10.45 -21.47
CA TYR A 117 -21.15 10.25 -22.80
C TYR A 117 -22.10 9.71 -23.86
N GLN A 118 -23.40 9.52 -23.57
CA GLN A 118 -24.38 9.09 -24.57
C GLN A 118 -24.37 10.05 -25.77
N SER A 119 -24.46 11.36 -25.51
CA SER A 119 -24.36 12.39 -26.54
C SER A 119 -23.01 12.46 -27.28
N VAL A 120 -21.94 11.84 -26.75
CA VAL A 120 -20.70 11.63 -27.51
C VAL A 120 -20.87 10.43 -28.45
N ILE A 121 -21.37 9.31 -27.93
CA ILE A 121 -21.61 8.06 -28.69
C ILE A 121 -22.60 8.33 -29.84
N ASP A 122 -23.68 9.07 -29.59
CA ASP A 122 -24.67 9.45 -30.61
C ASP A 122 -24.03 10.29 -31.73
N LEU A 123 -23.08 11.18 -31.41
CA LEU A 123 -22.33 11.96 -32.41
C LEU A 123 -21.28 11.12 -33.16
N LEU A 124 -20.73 10.06 -32.58
CA LEU A 124 -19.79 9.18 -33.30
C LEU A 124 -20.47 8.53 -34.51
N GLN A 125 -21.78 8.26 -34.46
CA GLN A 125 -22.55 7.75 -35.59
C GLN A 125 -22.62 8.73 -36.79
N THR A 126 -22.32 10.00 -36.58
CA THR A 126 -22.34 11.05 -37.62
C THR A 126 -20.95 11.29 -38.25
N LEU A 127 -19.90 10.64 -37.75
CA LEU A 127 -18.54 10.77 -38.30
C LEU A 127 -18.31 9.73 -39.41
N THR A 128 -17.66 10.15 -40.50
CA THR A 128 -17.24 9.26 -41.59
C THR A 128 -16.03 8.41 -41.23
N GLU A 129 -15.18 8.91 -40.32
CA GLU A 129 -14.04 8.19 -39.75
C GLU A 129 -14.02 8.43 -38.24
N ILE A 130 -13.95 7.34 -37.47
CA ILE A 130 -13.90 7.39 -36.01
C ILE A 130 -12.48 7.02 -35.58
N ASN A 131 -11.80 7.94 -34.89
CA ASN A 131 -10.44 7.73 -34.39
C ASN A 131 -10.26 8.33 -32.99
N GLN A 132 -9.21 7.88 -32.30
CA GLN A 132 -8.93 8.25 -30.90
C GLN A 132 -8.83 9.77 -30.66
N SER A 133 -8.40 10.57 -31.65
CA SER A 133 -8.42 12.03 -31.57
C SER A 133 -9.83 12.61 -31.66
N ALA A 134 -10.65 12.19 -32.63
CA ALA A 134 -12.03 12.67 -32.80
C ALA A 134 -12.90 12.38 -31.55
N VAL A 135 -12.72 11.20 -30.93
CA VAL A 135 -13.39 10.86 -29.67
C VAL A 135 -12.97 11.81 -28.54
N ARG A 136 -11.65 12.07 -28.39
CA ARG A 136 -11.12 12.98 -27.36
C ARG A 136 -11.64 14.41 -27.56
N ASP A 137 -11.70 14.90 -28.80
CA ASP A 137 -12.23 16.22 -29.14
C ASP A 137 -13.73 16.35 -28.83
N LEU A 138 -14.54 15.33 -29.11
CA LEU A 138 -15.96 15.32 -28.73
C LEU A 138 -16.15 15.30 -27.20
N ILE A 139 -15.33 14.52 -26.47
CA ILE A 139 -15.32 14.51 -25.00
C ILE A 139 -14.96 15.91 -24.43
N VAL A 140 -14.04 16.64 -25.07
CA VAL A 140 -13.70 18.01 -24.68
C VAL A 140 -14.84 18.99 -25.02
N LYS A 141 -15.39 18.93 -26.24
CA LYS A 141 -16.50 19.81 -26.68
C LYS A 141 -17.77 19.66 -25.84
N GLN A 142 -18.06 18.46 -25.33
CA GLN A 142 -19.22 18.20 -24.46
C GLN A 142 -18.93 18.37 -22.96
N ARG A 143 -17.69 18.70 -22.57
CA ARG A 143 -17.37 19.04 -21.19
C ARG A 143 -17.90 20.45 -20.90
N GLN A 144 -19.12 20.53 -20.34
CA GLN A 144 -19.68 21.81 -19.88
C GLN A 144 -18.63 22.58 -19.04
N PRO A 145 -18.49 23.91 -19.26
CA PRO A 145 -17.52 24.71 -18.53
C PRO A 145 -17.87 24.67 -17.05
N LYS A 146 -17.02 23.99 -16.28
CA LYS A 146 -17.19 23.89 -14.83
C LYS A 146 -16.84 25.24 -14.24
N GLU A 147 -17.85 25.99 -13.83
CA GLU A 147 -17.67 27.29 -13.17
C GLU A 147 -16.64 27.17 -12.04
N PRO A 148 -15.66 28.10 -11.97
CA PRO A 148 -14.64 28.08 -10.93
C PRO A 148 -15.32 28.42 -9.61
N LYS A 149 -15.61 27.38 -8.80
CA LYS A 149 -16.09 27.57 -7.44
C LYS A 149 -15.13 28.50 -6.70
N GLN A 150 -15.66 29.61 -6.18
CA GLN A 150 -14.97 30.46 -5.23
C GLN A 150 -14.95 29.77 -3.86
N GLU A 151 -14.16 28.70 -3.73
CA GLU A 151 -13.96 28.02 -2.45
C GLU A 151 -13.07 28.91 -1.57
N LEU A 152 -13.71 29.58 -0.59
CA LEU A 152 -13.01 30.34 0.46
C LEU A 152 -11.89 29.46 1.08
N PRO A 153 -10.71 30.03 1.37
CA PRO A 153 -9.54 29.25 1.78
C PRO A 153 -9.79 28.51 3.11
N SER A 154 -10.16 27.24 3.00
CA SER A 154 -10.44 26.40 4.15
C SER A 154 -9.16 25.85 4.75
N ILE A 155 -8.99 26.05 6.05
CA ILE A 155 -7.91 25.45 6.87
C ILE A 155 -8.20 23.98 7.22
N TRP A 156 -9.38 23.45 6.88
CA TRP A 156 -9.71 22.04 7.14
C TRP A 156 -9.10 21.09 6.13
N ARG A 157 -8.60 19.96 6.62
CA ARG A 157 -8.09 18.81 5.85
C ARG A 157 -8.80 17.54 6.30
N ARG A 158 -8.68 16.46 5.50
CA ARG A 158 -9.20 15.13 5.84
C ARG A 158 -8.05 14.16 6.08
N THR A 159 -8.20 13.26 7.05
CA THR A 159 -7.29 12.13 7.23
C THR A 159 -7.68 10.98 6.28
N LYS A 160 -6.78 10.00 6.09
CA LYS A 160 -7.08 8.76 5.33
C LYS A 160 -8.35 8.06 5.85
N ASN A 161 -8.58 8.12 7.17
CA ASN A 161 -9.66 7.45 7.88
C ASN A 161 -10.96 8.29 7.91
N GLY A 162 -11.10 9.31 7.06
CA GLY A 162 -12.31 10.14 6.93
C GLY A 162 -12.51 11.23 7.99
N GLY A 163 -11.70 11.23 9.06
CA GLY A 163 -11.66 12.30 10.06
C GLY A 163 -11.20 13.64 9.48
N ARG A 164 -11.30 14.70 10.29
CA ARG A 164 -10.86 16.06 9.89
C ARG A 164 -9.83 16.61 10.88
N TYR A 165 -8.88 17.37 10.36
CA TYR A 165 -7.93 18.16 11.16
C TYR A 165 -7.81 19.57 10.60
N CYS A 166 -7.39 20.51 11.45
CA CYS A 166 -7.07 21.87 11.05
C CYS A 166 -5.58 21.96 10.69
N GLN A 167 -5.26 22.57 9.54
CA GLN A 167 -3.91 22.89 9.12
C GLN A 167 -3.85 24.40 8.87
N ILE A 168 -3.17 25.12 9.76
CA ILE A 168 -2.87 26.54 9.57
C ILE A 168 -1.72 26.63 8.54
N PRO A 169 -1.81 27.51 7.51
CA PRO A 169 -0.68 27.78 6.62
C PRO A 169 0.53 28.38 7.36
N PRO A 170 1.74 28.37 6.78
CA PRO A 170 2.89 29.07 7.35
C PRO A 170 2.58 30.54 7.64
N ILE A 171 2.80 30.97 8.89
CA ILE A 171 2.69 32.37 9.30
C ILE A 171 4.01 33.05 8.95
N GLN A 172 3.96 34.07 8.08
CA GLN A 172 5.12 34.84 7.64
C GLN A 172 4.94 36.30 8.09
N GLU A 173 5.47 36.60 9.27
CA GLU A 173 5.47 37.93 9.89
C GLU A 173 6.89 38.51 9.83
N THR A 174 7.03 39.80 9.51
CA THR A 174 8.34 40.46 9.35
C THR A 174 9.05 40.70 10.69
N ASP A 175 8.30 40.72 11.80
CA ASP A 175 8.80 40.82 13.17
C ASP A 175 8.82 39.47 13.90
N GLU A 176 8.48 38.37 13.22
CA GLU A 176 8.44 36.97 13.70
C GLU A 176 7.62 36.75 15.00
N ARG A 177 6.82 37.75 15.39
CA ARG A 177 6.34 37.96 16.76
C ARG A 177 5.40 36.85 17.26
N THR A 178 4.49 36.36 16.43
CA THR A 178 3.60 35.24 16.78
C THR A 178 4.40 33.96 17.00
N GLY A 179 5.47 33.73 16.22
CA GLY A 179 6.36 32.57 16.39
C GLY A 179 7.15 32.65 17.69
N THR A 180 7.85 33.77 17.91
CA THR A 180 8.68 34.00 19.12
C THR A 180 7.84 33.96 20.40
N ALA A 181 6.64 34.56 20.40
CA ALA A 181 5.75 34.53 21.56
C ALA A 181 5.20 33.11 21.82
N LEU A 182 4.83 32.36 20.78
CA LEU A 182 4.34 31.00 20.92
C LEU A 182 5.42 30.05 21.45
N GLN A 183 6.64 30.13 20.93
CA GLN A 183 7.77 29.36 21.42
C GLN A 183 8.06 29.67 22.90
N LYS A 184 8.11 30.96 23.26
CA LYS A 184 8.30 31.36 24.65
C LYS A 184 7.21 30.82 25.59
N MET A 185 5.94 30.84 25.20
CA MET A 185 4.86 30.25 26.02
C MET A 185 5.00 28.72 26.15
N MET A 186 5.52 28.02 25.13
CA MET A 186 5.84 26.59 25.26
C MET A 186 6.98 26.32 26.24
N ASP A 187 8.02 27.17 26.21
CA ASP A 187 9.22 27.02 27.04
C ASP A 187 8.98 27.43 28.52
N ASP A 188 8.27 28.55 28.76
CA ASP A 188 7.97 29.07 30.09
C ASP A 188 6.86 28.26 30.81
N GLU A 189 5.85 27.79 30.08
CA GLU A 189 4.65 27.16 30.67
C GLU A 189 4.64 25.62 30.53
N GLY A 190 5.54 25.04 29.74
CA GLY A 190 5.59 23.61 29.42
C GLY A 190 4.39 23.10 28.59
N LEU A 191 3.59 24.00 28.03
CA LEU A 191 2.39 23.67 27.26
C LEU A 191 2.72 23.40 25.79
N THR A 192 1.90 22.58 25.13
CA THR A 192 2.03 22.38 23.68
C THR A 192 1.41 23.55 22.91
N ALA A 193 1.96 23.88 21.73
CA ALA A 193 1.39 24.87 20.81
C ALA A 193 -0.12 24.64 20.54
N GLN A 194 -0.57 23.39 20.48
CA GLN A 194 -1.99 23.07 20.29
C GLN A 194 -2.87 23.54 21.46
N ARG A 195 -2.37 23.41 22.71
CA ARG A 195 -3.07 23.87 23.90
C ARG A 195 -3.12 25.40 23.97
N ILE A 196 -1.97 26.05 23.77
CA ILE A 196 -1.84 27.52 23.78
C ILE A 196 -2.75 28.14 22.71
N VAL A 197 -2.77 27.59 21.49
CA VAL A 197 -3.66 28.04 20.40
C VAL A 197 -5.14 27.82 20.74
N ALA A 198 -5.51 26.72 21.39
CA ALA A 198 -6.89 26.49 21.81
C ALA A 198 -7.36 27.53 22.85
N GLU A 199 -6.51 27.86 23.82
CA GLU A 199 -6.82 28.88 24.83
C GLU A 199 -6.86 30.30 24.24
N ALA A 200 -5.90 30.65 23.37
CA ALA A 200 -5.91 31.92 22.64
C ALA A 200 -7.18 32.09 21.77
N ILE A 201 -7.69 31.01 21.15
CA ILE A 201 -8.97 31.01 20.44
C ILE A 201 -10.14 31.24 21.40
N ALA A 202 -10.16 30.57 22.57
CA ALA A 202 -11.21 30.74 23.57
C ALA A 202 -11.24 32.15 24.17
N LEU A 203 -10.08 32.75 24.46
CA LEU A 203 -9.94 34.15 24.88
C LEU A 203 -10.46 35.11 23.81
N ARG A 204 -10.10 34.87 22.53
CA ARG A 204 -10.58 35.68 21.40
C ARG A 204 -12.09 35.55 21.15
N GLN A 205 -12.69 34.40 21.47
CA GLN A 205 -14.15 34.23 21.47
C GLN A 205 -14.79 35.00 22.63
N ALA A 206 -14.30 34.83 23.86
CA ALA A 206 -14.80 35.53 25.04
C ALA A 206 -14.73 37.06 24.90
N TYR A 207 -13.65 37.60 24.31
CA TYR A 207 -13.55 39.03 23.96
C TYR A 207 -14.60 39.47 22.93
N LYS A 208 -14.79 38.71 21.84
CA LYS A 208 -15.82 39.01 20.82
C LYS A 208 -17.25 38.92 21.36
N GLU A 209 -17.48 38.10 22.38
CA GLU A 209 -18.77 37.91 23.05
C GLU A 209 -18.98 38.91 24.21
N GLY A 210 -18.06 39.86 24.44
CA GLY A 210 -18.15 40.84 25.53
C GLY A 210 -17.93 40.26 26.92
N ARG A 211 -17.54 38.98 27.03
CA ARG A 211 -17.21 38.30 28.30
C ARG A 211 -15.82 38.69 28.84
N LEU A 212 -14.96 39.27 28.00
CA LEU A 212 -13.73 39.95 28.39
C LEU A 212 -13.77 41.38 27.86
N MET A 213 -13.52 42.36 28.72
CA MET A 213 -13.32 43.76 28.36
C MET A 213 -11.85 44.10 28.54
N LEU A 214 -11.26 44.83 27.59
CA LEU A 214 -9.92 45.38 27.77
C LEU A 214 -10.01 46.55 28.74
N VAL A 215 -9.52 46.35 29.96
CA VAL A 215 -9.33 47.44 30.92
C VAL A 215 -8.01 48.12 30.59
N GLU A 216 -8.06 49.27 29.93
CA GLU A 216 -6.91 50.16 29.87
C GLU A 216 -6.58 50.62 31.29
N SER A 217 -5.35 50.33 31.74
CA SER A 217 -4.88 50.72 33.06
C SER A 217 -4.73 52.24 33.10
N PHE A 218 -5.63 52.91 33.82
CA PHE A 218 -5.42 54.30 34.22
C PHE A 218 -4.09 54.39 34.98
N GLU A 219 -3.13 55.13 34.43
CA GLU A 219 -1.94 55.52 35.19
C GLU A 219 -2.41 56.36 36.40
N PRO A 220 -1.99 56.03 37.63
CA PRO A 220 -2.32 56.86 38.78
C PRO A 220 -1.57 58.19 38.66
N THR A 221 -2.32 59.26 38.36
CA THR A 221 -1.80 60.63 38.37
C THR A 221 -1.19 60.91 39.75
N CYS A 222 0.12 61.15 39.77
CA CYS A 222 0.92 61.22 40.98
C CYS A 222 0.76 62.56 41.72
N ASP A 223 -0.44 62.80 42.28
CA ASP A 223 -0.69 63.89 43.21
C ASP A 223 -0.08 63.56 44.57
N ARG A 224 1.13 64.08 44.73
CA ARG A 224 2.08 63.88 45.82
C ARG A 224 1.67 64.63 47.09
N GLU A 225 1.17 63.93 48.12
CA GLU A 225 1.35 64.42 49.51
C GLU A 225 1.37 63.32 50.60
N THR A 226 2.57 63.12 51.15
CA THR A 226 2.91 62.66 52.52
C THR A 226 2.06 61.62 53.28
N SER A 227 2.48 60.35 53.20
CA SER A 227 2.70 59.44 54.35
C SER A 227 3.58 58.27 53.84
N LYS A 228 4.76 57.91 54.37
CA LYS A 228 5.12 57.44 55.72
C LYS A 228 4.19 56.32 56.23
N ASP A 229 4.66 55.13 56.59
CA ASP A 229 6.00 54.67 56.97
C ASP A 229 6.34 53.24 56.46
N TRP A 230 7.59 52.83 56.70
CA TRP A 230 8.14 51.45 56.77
C TRP A 230 8.07 50.50 55.56
N GLU A 231 9.13 50.52 54.74
CA GLU A 231 9.74 49.27 54.26
C GLU A 231 10.46 48.54 55.43
N THR A 232 10.68 47.22 55.34
CA THR A 232 11.96 46.50 55.67
C THR A 232 11.77 44.97 55.85
N ASN A 233 12.52 44.17 55.08
CA ASN A 233 12.80 42.72 55.24
C ASN A 233 11.59 41.73 55.15
N SER A 234 11.75 40.45 54.80
CA SER A 234 12.93 39.55 54.77
C SER A 234 12.79 38.58 53.57
N SER A 235 13.73 38.52 52.61
CA SER A 235 15.04 37.82 52.60
C SER A 235 14.98 36.27 52.48
N ASN A 236 15.77 35.74 51.54
CA ASN A 236 15.85 34.34 51.09
C ASN A 236 16.38 33.33 52.14
N VAL A 237 15.96 32.06 52.04
CA VAL A 237 16.62 30.81 52.51
C VAL A 237 15.67 29.62 52.22
N TRP A 238 16.03 28.41 51.77
CA TRP A 238 17.06 27.89 50.82
C TRP A 238 16.28 27.20 49.65
N LEU A 239 16.77 26.60 48.54
CA LEU A 239 18.05 26.01 48.08
C LEU A 239 18.43 24.61 48.64
N ASP A 240 17.87 23.55 48.04
CA ASP A 240 18.38 22.16 48.12
C ASP A 240 18.17 21.44 46.76
N GLU A 241 19.27 21.12 46.07
CA GLU A 241 19.38 19.98 45.13
C GLU A 241 20.27 18.93 45.81
N PRO A 242 20.07 17.61 45.58
CA PRO A 242 20.90 17.01 44.52
C PRO A 242 20.29 15.82 43.76
N ASN A 243 20.91 15.57 42.60
CA ASN A 243 21.06 14.27 41.92
C ASN A 243 19.82 13.53 41.37
N THR A 244 19.68 13.66 40.04
CA THR A 244 19.78 12.54 39.08
C THR A 244 19.20 11.17 39.47
N ASP A 245 18.20 10.75 38.69
CA ASP A 245 18.38 9.52 37.91
C ASP A 245 17.85 9.72 36.49
N ILE A 246 18.70 9.51 35.48
CA ILE A 246 18.34 9.69 34.07
C ILE A 246 17.72 8.39 33.56
N ALA A 247 16.41 8.24 33.80
CA ALA A 247 15.61 7.17 33.21
C ALA A 247 15.40 7.42 31.71
N THR A 248 16.40 7.08 30.90
CA THR A 248 16.36 7.16 29.43
C THR A 248 15.22 6.30 28.90
N LYS A 249 14.05 6.92 28.63
CA LYS A 249 12.98 6.27 27.88
C LYS A 249 13.40 6.15 26.43
N GLU A 250 13.81 4.95 26.05
CA GLU A 250 13.97 4.59 24.64
C GLU A 250 12.63 4.79 23.93
N PHE A 251 12.65 5.65 22.91
CA PHE A 251 11.50 5.88 22.04
C PHE A 251 11.50 4.76 21.00
N GLU A 252 10.76 3.68 21.25
CA GLU A 252 10.48 2.70 20.19
C GLU A 252 9.63 3.36 19.10
N GLU A 253 10.30 3.78 18.03
CA GLU A 253 9.65 4.26 16.82
C GLU A 253 8.90 3.08 16.17
N HIS A 254 7.57 3.11 16.25
CA HIS A 254 6.73 1.99 15.86
C HIS A 254 6.64 1.89 14.32
N ILE A 255 7.62 1.22 13.71
CA ILE A 255 7.70 1.01 12.26
C ILE A 255 6.61 0.01 11.81
N GLU A 256 5.53 0.56 11.26
CA GLU A 256 4.42 -0.16 10.66
C GLU A 256 4.91 -0.95 9.42
N GLY A 257 5.33 -2.21 9.62
CA GLY A 257 5.88 -3.08 8.56
C GLY A 257 6.82 -4.22 9.00
N ALA A 258 6.78 -4.63 10.27
CA ALA A 258 7.67 -5.66 10.80
C ALA A 258 7.35 -7.08 10.25
N TRP A 259 8.33 -7.69 9.57
CA TRP A 259 8.24 -9.08 9.08
C TRP A 259 8.71 -10.09 10.15
N THR A 260 7.90 -10.30 11.19
CA THR A 260 8.14 -11.31 12.23
C THR A 260 7.65 -12.69 11.79
N PHE A 261 8.54 -13.70 11.83
CA PHE A 261 8.16 -15.10 11.63
C PHE A 261 8.26 -15.85 12.97
N GLU A 262 7.14 -15.80 13.69
CA GLU A 262 6.84 -16.38 15.02
C GLU A 262 7.26 -15.54 16.25
N PRO A 263 6.46 -15.57 17.35
CA PRO A 263 6.72 -14.82 18.60
C PRO A 263 7.65 -15.58 19.58
N ASP A 264 7.79 -15.04 20.79
CA ASP A 264 8.67 -15.52 21.87
C ASP A 264 8.40 -16.96 22.35
N PRO A 265 9.42 -17.62 22.95
CA PRO A 265 9.31 -18.99 23.44
C PRO A 265 8.58 -19.07 24.80
N GLU A 266 7.34 -19.56 24.78
CA GLU A 266 6.66 -20.04 25.99
C GLU A 266 7.36 -21.30 26.55
N LYS A 267 7.16 -21.54 27.86
CA LYS A 267 7.83 -22.62 28.61
C LYS A 267 6.95 -23.87 28.68
N ASP A 268 7.58 -25.04 28.75
CA ASP A 268 6.89 -26.30 28.99
C ASP A 268 6.24 -26.33 30.39
N GLU A 269 4.91 -26.41 30.43
CA GLU A 269 4.10 -26.85 31.59
C GLU A 269 3.29 -28.10 31.15
N PRO A 270 3.10 -29.11 32.02
CA PRO A 270 2.53 -30.40 31.63
C PRO A 270 0.99 -30.42 31.55
N VAL A 271 0.46 -31.49 30.93
CA VAL A 271 -0.97 -31.67 30.60
C VAL A 271 -1.75 -32.37 31.71
N GLU A 272 -2.93 -31.82 32.04
CA GLU A 272 -4.17 -32.52 32.39
C GLU A 272 -5.19 -32.03 31.33
N ASP A 273 -5.98 -32.81 30.58
CA ASP A 273 -6.62 -34.13 30.72
C ASP A 273 -7.93 -34.15 31.53
N ASP A 274 -8.88 -33.31 31.12
CA ASP A 274 -10.31 -33.57 31.27
C ASP A 274 -11.05 -33.46 29.92
N GLY A 275 -11.75 -34.53 29.53
CA GLY A 275 -12.47 -34.60 28.26
C GLY A 275 -13.96 -34.85 28.45
N GLU A 276 -14.82 -34.10 27.74
CA GLU A 276 -16.23 -34.45 27.61
C GLU A 276 -16.79 -34.21 26.20
N TYR A 277 -17.89 -34.90 25.89
CA TYR A 277 -18.50 -35.00 24.56
C TYR A 277 -19.35 -33.76 24.21
N SER A 278 -19.41 -33.43 22.91
CA SER A 278 -20.71 -33.11 22.29
C SER A 278 -20.77 -33.21 20.76
N ALA A 279 -21.89 -33.80 20.32
CA ALA A 279 -22.62 -33.57 19.07
C ALA A 279 -21.85 -33.41 17.74
N VAL A 280 -21.89 -34.47 16.93
CA VAL A 280 -21.81 -34.35 15.46
C VAL A 280 -22.97 -33.48 14.98
N VAL A 281 -22.67 -32.40 14.25
CA VAL A 281 -23.64 -31.62 13.48
C VAL A 281 -23.17 -31.58 12.03
N GLU A 282 -23.81 -32.39 11.19
CA GLU A 282 -23.60 -32.33 9.74
C GLU A 282 -24.30 -31.08 9.18
N SER A 283 -23.55 -29.99 9.01
CA SER A 283 -24.00 -28.80 8.29
C SER A 283 -23.43 -28.78 6.88
N GLU A 284 -24.31 -28.82 5.87
CA GLU A 284 -23.92 -28.83 4.44
C GLU A 284 -23.14 -27.56 4.07
N THR A 285 -21.83 -27.66 3.87
CA THR A 285 -21.00 -26.50 3.48
C THR A 285 -21.28 -26.11 2.03
N GLU A 286 -21.87 -24.93 1.82
CA GLU A 286 -21.99 -24.33 0.49
C GLU A 286 -20.60 -24.20 -0.16
N CYS A 287 -20.43 -24.72 -1.39
CA CYS A 287 -19.15 -24.71 -2.10
C CYS A 287 -18.82 -23.29 -2.64
N GLY A 288 -18.43 -22.40 -1.72
CA GLY A 288 -17.73 -21.17 -2.04
C GLY A 288 -16.33 -21.48 -2.59
N SER A 289 -15.83 -20.63 -3.49
CA SER A 289 -14.41 -20.66 -3.84
C SER A 289 -13.59 -20.33 -2.58
N PRO A 290 -12.69 -21.21 -2.11
CA PRO A 290 -11.95 -20.97 -0.87
C PRO A 290 -11.18 -19.66 -0.93
N SER A 291 -11.04 -18.99 0.21
CA SER A 291 -10.30 -17.72 0.29
C SER A 291 -8.81 -17.93 0.02
N PRO A 292 -8.05 -16.89 -0.35
CA PRO A 292 -6.60 -16.98 -0.51
C PRO A 292 -5.86 -17.43 0.76
N VAL A 293 -6.46 -17.22 1.94
CA VAL A 293 -5.94 -17.71 3.23
C VAL A 293 -6.23 -19.19 3.39
N GLU A 294 -7.46 -19.64 3.11
CA GLU A 294 -7.82 -21.08 3.10
C GLU A 294 -6.98 -21.89 2.10
N LEU A 295 -6.75 -21.37 0.89
CA LEU A 295 -5.91 -22.00 -0.13
C LEU A 295 -4.45 -22.15 0.32
N LEU A 296 -3.91 -21.17 1.05
CA LEU A 296 -2.57 -21.27 1.64
C LEU A 296 -2.53 -22.29 2.78
N ILE A 297 -3.54 -22.29 3.67
CA ILE A 297 -3.66 -23.28 4.75
C ILE A 297 -3.75 -24.69 4.15
N GLU A 298 -4.64 -24.92 3.19
CA GLU A 298 -4.80 -26.19 2.47
C GLU A 298 -3.48 -26.62 1.80
N THR A 299 -2.76 -25.69 1.17
CA THR A 299 -1.45 -25.98 0.57
C THR A 299 -0.42 -26.36 1.63
N PHE A 300 -0.32 -25.62 2.73
CA PHE A 300 0.54 -25.97 3.87
C PHE A 300 0.15 -27.30 4.53
N GLN A 301 -1.13 -27.69 4.46
CA GLN A 301 -1.71 -28.91 5.02
C GLN A 301 -1.52 -30.15 4.13
N ASN A 302 -1.57 -29.99 2.80
CA ASN A 302 -1.56 -31.11 1.85
C ASN A 302 -0.27 -31.27 1.03
N ALA A 303 0.62 -30.27 0.99
CA ALA A 303 1.85 -30.36 0.22
C ALA A 303 2.83 -31.43 0.76
N SER A 304 3.30 -32.28 -0.16
CA SER A 304 4.32 -33.32 0.09
C SER A 304 5.77 -32.84 -0.07
N SER A 305 5.97 -31.63 -0.60
CA SER A 305 7.27 -31.06 -0.97
C SER A 305 7.22 -29.52 -0.93
N TRP A 306 8.34 -28.84 -1.22
CA TRP A 306 8.42 -27.38 -1.09
C TRP A 306 7.80 -26.63 -2.28
N GLU A 307 7.78 -27.22 -3.47
CA GLU A 307 7.42 -26.53 -4.72
C GLU A 307 5.97 -26.01 -4.71
N PRO A 308 4.94 -26.78 -4.27
CA PRO A 308 3.57 -26.28 -4.16
C PRO A 308 3.43 -25.13 -3.15
N ILE A 309 4.14 -25.23 -2.02
CA ILE A 309 4.17 -24.20 -0.96
C ILE A 309 4.78 -22.91 -1.52
N ARG A 310 5.91 -23.03 -2.22
CA ARG A 310 6.64 -21.96 -2.88
C ARG A 310 5.81 -21.27 -3.97
N GLU A 311 5.10 -22.03 -4.80
CA GLU A 311 4.20 -21.48 -5.83
C GLU A 311 3.02 -20.72 -5.21
N ALA A 312 2.34 -21.29 -4.20
CA ALA A 312 1.26 -20.60 -3.52
C ALA A 312 1.73 -19.31 -2.82
N LEU A 313 2.92 -19.32 -2.21
CA LEU A 313 3.53 -18.13 -1.59
C LEU A 313 3.91 -17.03 -2.60
N LEU A 314 4.20 -17.37 -3.86
CA LEU A 314 4.44 -16.37 -4.92
C LEU A 314 3.15 -15.68 -5.40
N VAL A 315 1.98 -16.33 -5.24
CA VAL A 315 0.68 -15.80 -5.67
C VAL A 315 -0.08 -15.11 -4.52
N HIS A 316 0.17 -15.52 -3.27
CA HIS A 316 -0.59 -15.10 -2.09
C HIS A 316 0.28 -14.57 -0.94
N GLU A 317 1.42 -13.93 -1.27
CA GLU A 317 2.39 -13.38 -0.32
C GLU A 317 1.77 -12.55 0.81
N ASP A 318 0.81 -11.67 0.48
CA ASP A 318 0.08 -10.80 1.44
C ASP A 318 -0.71 -11.59 2.52
N CYS A 319 -1.12 -12.83 2.21
CA CYS A 319 -1.93 -13.68 3.08
C CYS A 319 -1.09 -14.68 3.90
N LYS A 320 0.23 -14.74 3.64
CA LYS A 320 1.17 -15.72 4.24
C LYS A 320 1.07 -15.80 5.76
N GLN A 321 1.07 -14.66 6.45
CA GLN A 321 1.15 -14.63 7.91
C GLN A 321 -0.14 -15.16 8.55
N GLN A 322 -1.30 -14.74 8.04
CA GLN A 322 -2.62 -15.20 8.49
C GLN A 322 -2.77 -16.71 8.29
N ALA A 323 -2.33 -17.23 7.14
CA ALA A 323 -2.33 -18.67 6.88
C ALA A 323 -1.32 -19.45 7.74
N TRP A 324 -0.18 -18.85 8.07
CA TRP A 324 0.82 -19.47 8.96
C TRP A 324 0.29 -19.58 10.40
N ASP A 325 -0.28 -18.50 10.93
CA ASP A 325 -0.64 -18.45 12.35
C ASP A 325 -1.73 -19.46 12.72
N VAL A 326 -2.66 -19.75 11.79
CA VAL A 326 -3.71 -20.79 11.93
C VAL A 326 -3.17 -22.22 11.99
N LEU A 327 -1.96 -22.51 11.46
CA LEU A 327 -1.41 -23.88 11.50
C LEU A 327 -1.09 -24.35 12.93
N THR A 328 -1.36 -25.61 13.22
CA THR A 328 -0.92 -26.25 14.47
C THR A 328 0.61 -26.34 14.57
N PRO A 329 1.19 -26.50 15.78
CA PRO A 329 2.63 -26.70 15.95
C PRO A 329 3.19 -27.90 15.17
N ILE A 330 2.38 -28.94 14.96
CA ILE A 330 2.76 -30.14 14.20
C ILE A 330 2.86 -29.83 12.70
N GLU A 331 1.90 -29.10 12.14
CA GLU A 331 1.91 -28.68 10.74
C GLU A 331 3.04 -27.67 10.48
N LYS A 332 3.21 -26.67 11.36
CA LYS A 332 4.35 -25.74 11.34
C LYS A 332 5.68 -26.50 11.32
N LYS A 333 5.85 -27.49 12.19
CA LYS A 333 7.05 -28.35 12.24
C LYS A 333 7.25 -29.16 10.95
N ARG A 334 6.17 -29.69 10.35
CA ARG A 334 6.25 -30.41 9.06
C ARG A 334 6.63 -29.49 7.90
N VAL A 335 6.03 -28.30 7.80
CA VAL A 335 6.37 -27.32 6.75
C VAL A 335 7.82 -26.84 6.90
N ARG A 336 8.28 -26.56 8.13
CA ARG A 336 9.71 -26.32 8.40
C ARG A 336 10.59 -27.51 8.02
N GLY A 337 10.09 -28.74 8.12
CA GLY A 337 10.74 -29.93 7.59
C GLY A 337 10.99 -29.84 6.07
N LEU A 338 9.95 -29.51 5.30
CA LEU A 338 9.98 -29.41 3.84
C LEU A 338 10.83 -28.27 3.28
N MET A 339 11.06 -27.18 4.03
CA MET A 339 11.87 -26.03 3.58
C MET A 339 13.28 -26.45 3.11
N PRO A 340 13.80 -25.91 1.99
CA PRO A 340 15.18 -26.11 1.56
C PRO A 340 16.20 -25.64 2.59
N ILE A 341 17.41 -26.19 2.53
CA ILE A 341 18.50 -25.91 3.48
C ILE A 341 18.91 -24.42 3.41
N GLU A 342 18.84 -23.85 2.21
CA GLU A 342 19.11 -22.45 1.91
C GLU A 342 18.10 -21.51 2.59
N VAL A 343 16.80 -21.85 2.51
CA VAL A 343 15.72 -21.07 3.11
C VAL A 343 15.78 -21.15 4.64
N LYS A 344 16.19 -22.31 5.19
CA LYS A 344 16.49 -22.49 6.63
C LYS A 344 17.64 -21.58 7.06
N LYS A 345 18.81 -21.66 6.40
CA LYS A 345 19.98 -20.82 6.67
C LYS A 345 19.67 -19.31 6.59
N LEU A 346 18.90 -18.87 5.58
CA LEU A 346 18.46 -17.47 5.46
C LEU A 346 17.47 -17.07 6.56
N SER A 347 16.56 -17.95 6.97
CA SER A 347 15.67 -17.71 8.11
C SER A 347 16.45 -17.62 9.43
N GLU A 348 17.50 -18.41 9.61
CA GLU A 348 18.39 -18.37 10.77
C GLU A 348 19.21 -17.07 10.80
N ALA A 349 19.80 -16.67 9.66
CA ALA A 349 20.50 -15.39 9.52
C ALA A 349 19.58 -14.18 9.78
N LYS A 350 18.30 -14.26 9.40
CA LYS A 350 17.29 -13.23 9.73
C LYS A 350 16.97 -13.22 11.22
N LYS A 351 16.79 -14.37 11.86
CA LYS A 351 16.57 -14.47 13.33
C LYS A 351 17.80 -14.02 14.13
N ALA A 352 19.00 -14.17 13.60
CA ALA A 352 20.24 -13.64 14.17
C ALA A 352 20.48 -12.13 13.90
N GLY A 353 19.58 -11.45 13.18
CA GLY A 353 19.70 -10.02 12.85
C GLY A 353 20.77 -9.65 11.81
N LEU A 354 21.43 -10.65 11.21
CA LEU A 354 22.49 -10.48 10.20
C LEU A 354 21.94 -9.96 8.86
N ILE A 355 20.69 -10.32 8.54
CA ILE A 355 19.95 -9.80 7.39
C ILE A 355 18.61 -9.22 7.83
N VAL A 356 18.16 -8.17 7.12
CA VAL A 356 16.86 -7.52 7.37
C VAL A 356 15.73 -8.37 6.77
N ASP A 357 15.94 -8.87 5.55
CA ASP A 357 14.92 -9.64 4.83
C ASP A 357 15.50 -10.43 3.65
N PHE A 358 14.76 -11.42 3.14
CA PHE A 358 15.11 -12.13 1.92
C PHE A 358 13.88 -12.60 1.13
N LYS A 359 14.01 -12.67 -0.20
CA LYS A 359 12.99 -13.16 -1.13
C LYS A 359 13.61 -14.09 -2.15
N GLU A 360 13.01 -15.26 -2.37
CA GLU A 360 13.41 -16.13 -3.47
C GLU A 360 12.92 -15.55 -4.81
N LEU A 361 13.83 -15.42 -5.80
CA LEU A 361 13.51 -14.92 -7.14
C LEU A 361 13.23 -16.07 -8.13
N ARG A 362 14.00 -17.15 -7.99
CA ARG A 362 13.82 -18.44 -8.67
C ARG A 362 14.56 -19.51 -7.86
N GLU A 363 14.35 -20.77 -8.22
CA GLU A 363 14.93 -21.92 -7.51
C GLU A 363 16.45 -21.73 -7.34
N GLY A 364 16.92 -21.79 -6.09
CA GLY A 364 18.33 -21.60 -5.75
C GLY A 364 18.87 -20.18 -5.97
N ILE A 365 18.05 -19.13 -6.15
CA ILE A 365 18.49 -17.73 -6.19
C ILE A 365 17.61 -16.83 -5.32
N TYR A 366 18.25 -16.15 -4.38
CA TYR A 366 17.63 -15.33 -3.35
C TYR A 366 18.11 -13.88 -3.47
N GLN A 367 17.18 -12.92 -3.36
CA GLN A 367 17.50 -11.53 -3.12
C GLN A 367 17.51 -11.27 -1.60
N VAL A 368 18.61 -10.76 -1.07
CA VAL A 368 18.82 -10.57 0.37
C VAL A 368 19.07 -9.08 0.67
N ARG A 369 18.47 -8.56 1.74
CA ARG A 369 18.63 -7.16 2.19
C ARG A 369 19.47 -7.12 3.47
N ARG A 370 20.59 -6.42 3.45
CA ARG A 370 21.45 -6.16 4.63
C ARG A 370 21.05 -4.84 5.31
N ARG A 371 21.34 -4.69 6.60
CA ARG A 371 21.09 -3.43 7.33
C ARG A 371 22.00 -2.33 6.76
N GLY A 372 21.43 -1.21 6.34
CA GLY A 372 22.17 -0.09 5.73
C GLY A 372 22.42 -0.16 4.21
N ILE A 373 22.05 -1.25 3.53
CA ILE A 373 22.15 -1.35 2.06
C ILE A 373 20.75 -1.26 1.44
N LEU A 374 20.49 -0.21 0.67
CA LEU A 374 19.18 0.09 0.08
C LEU A 374 18.79 -0.84 -1.09
N LEU A 375 19.76 -1.50 -1.72
CA LEU A 375 19.54 -2.42 -2.84
C LEU A 375 19.71 -3.88 -2.36
N GLY A 376 18.72 -4.72 -2.64
CA GLY A 376 18.78 -6.14 -2.31
C GLY A 376 19.77 -6.88 -3.22
N GLU A 377 20.76 -7.53 -2.60
CA GLU A 377 21.84 -8.28 -3.22
C GLU A 377 21.37 -9.67 -3.68
N VAL A 378 21.89 -10.19 -4.80
CA VAL A 378 21.42 -11.47 -5.38
C VAL A 378 22.44 -12.57 -5.12
N VAL A 379 22.00 -13.62 -4.42
CA VAL A 379 22.83 -14.72 -3.91
C VAL A 379 22.30 -16.05 -4.43
N SER A 380 23.16 -16.90 -5.01
CA SER A 380 22.80 -18.27 -5.39
C SER A 380 22.93 -19.23 -4.21
N SER A 381 22.23 -20.38 -4.24
CA SER A 381 22.41 -21.48 -3.28
C SER A 381 23.88 -21.89 -3.12
N SER A 382 24.60 -22.01 -4.25
CA SER A 382 26.04 -22.29 -4.30
C SER A 382 26.93 -21.19 -3.70
N GLY A 383 26.47 -19.94 -3.69
CA GLY A 383 27.16 -18.80 -3.09
C GLY A 383 26.74 -18.50 -1.65
N LEU A 384 25.67 -19.14 -1.15
CA LEU A 384 25.02 -18.75 0.09
C LEU A 384 25.93 -18.90 1.31
N ASP A 385 26.68 -20.00 1.42
CA ASP A 385 27.59 -20.21 2.56
C ASP A 385 28.79 -19.24 2.52
N ALA A 386 29.24 -18.83 1.33
CA ALA A 386 30.25 -17.80 1.17
C ALA A 386 29.70 -16.39 1.50
N PHE A 387 28.42 -16.14 1.24
CA PHE A 387 27.73 -14.90 1.62
C PHE A 387 27.48 -14.82 3.14
N LEU A 388 27.01 -15.91 3.75
CA LEU A 388 26.71 -15.96 5.20
C LEU A 388 27.98 -15.88 6.07
N THR A 389 29.16 -16.22 5.53
CA THR A 389 30.46 -16.00 6.18
C THR A 389 31.03 -14.59 5.99
N GLN A 390 30.27 -13.69 5.34
CA GLN A 390 30.58 -12.26 5.14
C GLN A 390 29.56 -11.33 5.81
N LEU A 391 28.82 -11.84 6.80
CA LEU A 391 27.86 -11.12 7.65
C LEU A 391 28.36 -11.09 9.10
#